data_AF-A0A432UIP7-F1
#
_entry.id   AF-A0A432UIP7-F1
#
_cell.length_a   1.000
_cell.length_b   1.000
_cell.length_c   1.000
_cell.angle_alpha   90.00
_cell.angle_beta   90.00
_cell.angle_gamma   90.00
#
_symmetry.space_group_name_H-M   'P 1'
#
loop_
_entity.id
_entity.type
_entity.pdbx_description
1 polymer ?
#
loop_
_entity_poly.entity_id
_entity_poly.type
_entity_poly.pdbx_seq_one_letter_code
_entity_poly.pdbx_strand_id
1 'polypeptide(L)'
;MEKRPSYLRLLETGELEKRAERARSMLASCTLCPHECKVNRLEGERGFCQTGTRAKVASFGAHFGEEPPITGRAGSGTVFFSGCNVKCVFCQNFEISQGSEGYEVEKEYLAFIFLSLQQGGCHNVNLVTPTHVVPQILDALILAAKEGLKIPIVYNCGGYESLETLGLLESVVDIYMPDMKYSSNELAL
;
A
#
# COMPACT_ATOMS: atom_id res chain seq x y z
N MET A 1 -9.97 13.95 -23.31
CA MET A 1 -9.17 14.29 -22.12
C MET A 1 -8.44 13.02 -21.73
N GLU A 2 -7.11 13.01 -21.81
CA GLU A 2 -6.30 11.86 -21.41
C GLU A 2 -6.50 11.67 -19.90
N LYS A 3 -7.15 10.58 -19.47
CA LYS A 3 -7.38 10.32 -18.04
C LYS A 3 -6.03 9.99 -17.41
N ARG A 4 -5.46 10.95 -16.65
CA ARG A 4 -4.22 10.77 -15.89
C ARG A 4 -4.56 10.50 -14.41
N PRO A 5 -3.80 9.63 -13.73
CA PRO A 5 -3.96 9.42 -12.29
C PRO A 5 -3.79 10.71 -11.50
N SER A 6 -4.55 10.85 -10.42
CA SER A 6 -4.63 12.11 -9.66
C SER A 6 -3.36 12.41 -8.86
N TYR A 7 -2.57 11.40 -8.50
CA TYR A 7 -1.28 11.58 -7.79
C TYR A 7 -0.27 12.42 -8.58
N LEU A 8 -0.34 12.45 -9.92
CA LEU A 8 0.53 13.27 -10.76
C LEU A 8 0.30 14.76 -10.52
N ARG A 9 -0.96 15.17 -10.37
CA ARG A 9 -1.29 16.56 -10.02
C ARG A 9 -0.81 16.90 -8.61
N LEU A 10 -0.95 15.98 -7.66
CA LEU A 10 -0.43 16.17 -6.30
C LEU A 10 1.08 16.37 -6.30
N LEU A 11 1.80 15.60 -7.13
CA LEU A 11 3.23 15.78 -7.33
C LEU A 11 3.58 17.17 -7.92
N GLU A 12 2.89 17.60 -8.98
CA GLU A 12 3.12 18.92 -9.59
C GLU A 12 2.94 20.08 -8.60
N THR A 13 1.98 19.94 -7.68
CA THR A 13 1.70 20.93 -6.61
C THR A 13 2.62 20.81 -5.38
N GLY A 14 3.46 19.77 -5.31
CA GLY A 14 4.27 19.44 -4.13
C GLY A 14 3.48 18.93 -2.93
N GLU A 15 2.18 18.65 -3.11
CA GLU A 15 1.31 18.13 -2.06
C GLU A 15 1.61 16.66 -1.75
N LEU A 16 2.00 15.88 -2.77
CA LEU A 16 2.40 14.49 -2.56
C LEU A 16 3.61 14.37 -1.62
N GLU A 17 4.62 15.21 -1.80
CA GLU A 17 5.79 15.30 -0.92
C GLU A 17 5.43 15.66 0.53
N LYS A 18 4.54 16.64 0.73
CA LYS A 18 4.10 17.04 2.08
C LYS A 18 3.38 15.91 2.80
N ARG A 19 2.54 15.17 2.08
CA ARG A 19 1.82 14.02 2.63
C ARG A 19 2.75 12.87 2.95
N ALA A 20 3.75 12.61 2.11
CA ALA A 20 4.79 11.62 2.39
C ALA A 20 5.60 11.98 3.64
N GLU A 21 5.96 13.25 3.81
CA GLU A 21 6.64 13.74 5.02
C GLU A 21 5.77 13.56 6.28
N ARG A 22 4.49 13.93 6.20
CA ARG A 22 3.54 13.68 7.31
C ARG A 22 3.44 12.19 7.62
N ALA A 23 3.29 11.33 6.62
CA ALA A 23 3.22 9.89 6.80
C ALA A 23 4.50 9.33 7.46
N ARG A 24 5.69 9.82 7.06
CA ARG A 24 6.96 9.47 7.72
C ARG A 24 6.99 9.89 9.18
N SER A 25 6.54 11.11 9.50
CA SER A 25 6.52 11.60 10.88
C SER A 25 5.66 10.73 11.80
N MET A 26 4.58 10.14 11.27
CA MET A 26 3.73 9.19 12.00
C MET A 26 4.48 7.91 12.40
N LEU A 27 5.63 7.57 11.80
CA LEU A 27 6.41 6.40 12.21
C LEU A 27 7.03 6.55 13.61
N ALA A 28 7.24 7.78 14.09
CA ALA A 28 7.76 8.06 15.43
C ALA A 28 6.75 7.74 16.55
N SER A 29 5.45 7.78 16.24
CA SER A 29 4.38 7.31 17.11
C SER A 29 3.23 6.79 16.24
N CYS A 30 3.30 5.50 15.92
CA CYS A 30 2.50 4.91 14.85
C CYS A 30 0.98 4.98 15.06
N THR A 31 0.30 5.74 14.20
CA THR A 31 -1.18 5.89 14.11
C THR A 31 -1.75 5.56 12.72
N LEU A 32 -1.00 4.81 11.89
CA LEU A 32 -1.38 4.47 10.51
C LEU A 32 -2.68 3.64 10.38
N CYS A 33 -3.16 3.04 11.47
CA CYS A 33 -4.38 2.25 11.50
C CYS A 33 -5.07 2.41 12.86
N PRO A 34 -6.34 1.99 13.00
CA PRO A 34 -7.12 2.17 14.22
C PRO A 34 -6.55 1.48 15.47
N HIS A 35 -5.52 0.62 15.34
CA HIS A 35 -4.80 0.08 16.50
C HIS A 35 -4.06 1.15 17.31
N GLU A 36 -3.66 2.25 16.68
CA GLU A 36 -2.91 3.35 17.32
C GLU A 36 -1.82 2.86 18.28
N CYS A 37 -0.98 1.92 17.83
CA CYS A 37 -0.04 1.24 18.72
C CYS A 37 1.04 2.16 19.28
N LYS A 38 1.23 3.36 18.72
CA LYS A 38 2.11 4.45 19.20
C LYS A 38 3.59 4.09 19.35
N VAL A 39 3.98 2.89 18.94
CA VAL A 39 5.37 2.45 18.87
C VAL A 39 6.18 3.38 17.97
N ASN A 40 7.44 3.55 18.33
CA ASN A 40 8.39 4.31 17.54
C ASN A 40 9.14 3.38 16.58
N ARG A 41 8.62 3.29 15.36
CA ARG A 41 9.24 2.45 14.31
C ARG A 41 10.61 2.98 13.89
N LEU A 42 10.88 4.29 14.05
CA LEU A 42 12.18 4.88 13.72
C LEU A 42 13.29 4.41 14.67
N GLU A 43 12.93 4.05 15.91
CA GLU A 43 13.83 3.45 16.90
C GLU A 43 13.82 1.90 16.85
N GLY A 44 13.21 1.33 15.80
CA GLY A 44 13.16 -0.12 15.57
C GLY A 44 12.04 -0.85 16.30
N GLU A 45 11.15 -0.16 17.02
CA GLU A 45 10.00 -0.80 17.64
C GLU A 45 8.99 -1.30 16.61
N ARG A 46 8.24 -2.35 16.95
CA ARG A 46 7.28 -3.00 16.07
C ARG A 46 5.93 -3.14 16.76
N GLY A 47 4.87 -2.74 16.05
CA GLY A 47 3.50 -2.84 16.53
C GLY A 47 2.85 -4.16 16.15
N PHE A 48 1.51 -4.20 16.20
CA PHE A 48 0.71 -5.37 15.86
C PHE A 48 1.06 -6.00 14.49
N CYS A 49 1.30 -5.15 13.48
CA CYS A 49 1.61 -5.56 12.10
C CYS A 49 3.06 -6.04 11.88
N GLN A 50 3.94 -5.92 12.88
CA GLN A 50 5.36 -6.32 12.81
C GLN A 50 6.23 -5.57 11.78
N THR A 51 5.74 -4.45 11.25
CA THR A 51 6.44 -3.64 10.24
C THR A 51 7.31 -2.54 10.87
N GLY A 52 8.55 -2.41 10.40
CA GLY A 52 9.49 -1.36 10.79
C GLY A 52 9.44 -0.12 9.88
N THR A 53 10.62 0.46 9.61
CA THR A 53 10.80 1.64 8.76
C THR A 53 10.82 1.33 7.25
N ARG A 54 10.99 0.06 6.87
CA ARG A 54 11.04 -0.38 5.48
C ARG A 54 9.84 -1.24 5.14
N ALA A 55 9.39 -1.15 3.90
CA ALA A 55 8.37 -2.06 3.39
C ALA A 55 9.01 -3.43 3.18
N LYS A 56 8.28 -4.49 3.52
CA LYS A 56 8.67 -5.86 3.20
C LYS A 56 7.82 -6.35 2.04
N VAL A 57 8.45 -6.74 0.94
CA VAL A 57 7.77 -7.23 -0.27
C VAL A 57 7.96 -8.73 -0.37
N ALA A 58 6.85 -9.46 -0.41
CA ALA A 58 6.83 -10.91 -0.59
C ALA A 58 6.97 -11.28 -2.08
N SER A 59 6.20 -10.63 -2.93
CA SER A 59 6.21 -10.84 -4.38
C SER A 59 5.61 -9.65 -5.12
N PHE A 60 5.89 -9.55 -6.41
CA PHE A 60 5.23 -8.62 -7.30
C PHE A 60 5.16 -9.18 -8.73
N GLY A 61 4.16 -8.77 -9.51
CA GLY A 61 4.01 -9.18 -10.90
C GLY A 61 2.62 -8.91 -11.46
N ALA A 62 2.44 -9.27 -12.74
CA ALA A 62 1.12 -9.23 -13.36
C ALA A 62 0.22 -10.32 -12.74
N HIS A 63 -0.84 -9.89 -12.05
CA HIS A 63 -1.81 -10.75 -11.42
C HIS A 63 -3.12 -10.77 -12.21
N PHE A 64 -3.64 -11.96 -12.44
CA PHE A 64 -4.86 -12.21 -13.22
C PHE A 64 -6.01 -12.78 -12.37
N GLY A 65 -5.87 -12.77 -11.05
CA GLY A 65 -6.87 -13.28 -10.12
C GLY A 65 -7.96 -12.27 -9.71
N GLU A 66 -7.73 -10.97 -9.88
CA GLU A 66 -8.76 -9.95 -9.56
C GLU A 66 -9.88 -9.93 -10.62
N GLU A 67 -10.97 -9.24 -10.31
CA GLU A 67 -12.11 -9.11 -11.22
C GLU A 67 -11.74 -8.43 -12.54
N PRO A 68 -12.46 -8.72 -13.64
CA PRO A 68 -12.17 -8.16 -14.97
C PRO A 68 -11.99 -6.62 -15.03
N PRO A 69 -12.72 -5.79 -14.24
CA PRO A 69 -12.49 -4.35 -14.21
C PRO A 69 -11.11 -3.93 -13.69
N ILE A 70 -10.46 -4.78 -12.88
CA ILE A 70 -9.14 -4.51 -12.28
C ILE A 70 -8.02 -5.16 -13.11
N THR A 71 -8.21 -6.40 -13.56
CA THR A 71 -7.19 -7.14 -14.33
C THR A 71 -7.10 -6.71 -15.79
N GLY A 72 -8.22 -6.29 -16.38
CA GLY A 72 -8.29 -5.98 -17.81
C GLY A 72 -7.73 -7.12 -18.67
N ARG A 73 -6.84 -6.79 -19.60
CA ARG A 73 -6.22 -7.78 -20.52
C ARG A 73 -4.76 -8.09 -20.22
N ALA A 74 -4.10 -7.25 -19.41
CA ALA A 74 -2.66 -7.30 -19.19
C ALA A 74 -2.31 -7.53 -17.72
N GLY A 75 -3.32 -7.82 -16.89
CA GLY A 75 -3.16 -8.03 -15.46
C GLY A 75 -3.21 -6.75 -14.65
N SER A 76 -3.48 -6.95 -13.36
CA SER A 76 -3.27 -5.98 -12.30
C SER A 76 -1.83 -6.09 -11.84
N GLY A 77 -1.08 -4.98 -11.80
CA GLY A 77 0.32 -5.01 -11.40
C GLY A 77 0.42 -5.09 -9.89
N THR A 78 0.41 -6.30 -9.34
CA THR A 78 0.21 -6.49 -7.91
C THR A 78 1.54 -6.51 -7.16
N VAL A 79 1.58 -5.86 -6.00
CA VAL A 79 2.66 -5.92 -5.02
C VAL A 79 2.07 -6.48 -3.71
N PHE A 80 2.54 -7.66 -3.32
CA PHE A 80 2.16 -8.29 -2.07
C PHE A 80 3.14 -7.86 -0.96
N PHE A 81 2.65 -7.07 -0.02
CA PHE A 81 3.43 -6.70 1.17
C PHE A 81 3.32 -7.75 2.26
N SER A 82 4.40 -7.90 3.03
CA SER A 82 4.43 -8.77 4.20
C SER A 82 4.07 -7.99 5.46
N GLY A 83 3.48 -8.71 6.43
CA GLY A 83 2.82 -8.11 7.58
C GLY A 83 1.38 -7.69 7.26
N CYS A 84 0.57 -7.49 8.29
CA CYS A 84 -0.81 -7.04 8.15
C CYS A 84 -1.29 -6.37 9.43
N ASN A 85 -2.10 -5.32 9.31
CA ASN A 85 -2.78 -4.67 10.43
C ASN A 85 -4.03 -5.44 10.91
N VAL A 86 -4.38 -6.56 10.26
CA VAL A 86 -5.40 -7.52 10.70
C VAL A 86 -4.85 -8.95 10.68
N LYS A 87 -5.41 -9.86 11.48
CA LYS A 87 -4.96 -11.27 11.55
C LYS A 87 -6.15 -12.22 11.41
N CYS A 88 -6.69 -12.32 10.19
CA CYS A 88 -7.84 -13.17 9.94
C CYS A 88 -7.48 -14.65 10.18
N VAL A 89 -8.33 -15.37 10.92
CA VAL A 89 -8.14 -16.81 11.19
C VAL A 89 -8.19 -17.68 9.92
N PHE A 90 -8.79 -17.16 8.84
CA PHE A 90 -8.91 -17.80 7.53
C PHE A 90 -8.00 -17.16 6.47
N CYS A 91 -6.93 -16.45 6.86
CA CYS A 91 -6.10 -15.72 5.91
C CYS A 91 -5.50 -16.65 4.84
N GLN A 92 -5.86 -16.42 3.56
CA GLN A 92 -5.30 -17.14 2.41
C GLN A 92 -3.82 -16.82 2.17
N ASN A 93 -3.37 -15.67 2.66
CA ASN A 93 -2.01 -15.14 2.54
C ASN A 93 -1.30 -15.21 3.90
N PHE A 94 -1.50 -16.28 4.68
CA PHE A 94 -0.99 -16.39 6.05
C PHE A 94 0.53 -16.26 6.10
N GLU A 95 1.23 -16.90 5.17
CA GLU A 95 2.70 -16.96 5.08
C GLU A 95 3.31 -15.55 4.95
N ILE A 96 2.66 -14.66 4.19
CA ILE A 96 3.15 -13.29 4.01
C ILE A 96 2.60 -12.34 5.08
N SER A 97 1.33 -12.49 5.49
CA SER A 97 0.68 -11.58 6.43
C SER A 97 1.12 -11.80 7.89
N GLN A 98 1.35 -13.06 8.28
CA GLN A 98 1.70 -13.47 9.65
C GLN A 98 3.03 -14.23 9.69
N GLY A 99 3.37 -14.98 8.65
CA GLY A 99 4.63 -15.73 8.54
C GLY A 99 5.86 -14.87 8.18
N SER A 100 5.68 -13.59 7.85
CA SER A 100 6.75 -12.64 7.57
C SER A 100 7.68 -13.04 6.41
N GLU A 101 7.20 -13.72 5.38
CA GLU A 101 7.99 -13.99 4.16
C GLU A 101 8.41 -12.71 3.41
N GLY A 102 9.29 -12.81 2.42
CA GLY A 102 9.76 -11.67 1.60
C GLY A 102 10.99 -10.94 2.13
N TYR A 103 11.28 -9.78 1.55
CA TYR A 103 12.49 -8.99 1.83
C TYR A 103 12.17 -7.52 2.10
N GLU A 104 12.87 -6.93 3.07
CA GLU A 104 12.79 -5.49 3.27
C GLU A 104 13.45 -4.76 2.09
N VAL A 105 12.77 -3.74 1.58
CA VAL A 105 13.20 -2.98 0.41
C VAL A 105 13.28 -1.49 0.74
N GLU A 106 14.24 -0.83 0.12
CA GLU A 106 14.31 0.64 0.11
C GLU A 106 13.27 1.22 -0.86
N LYS A 107 12.93 2.50 -0.66
CA LYS A 107 11.94 3.21 -1.48
C LYS A 107 12.29 3.23 -2.97
N GLU A 108 13.57 3.27 -3.31
CA GLU A 108 14.07 3.27 -4.70
C GLU A 108 13.73 1.94 -5.39
N TYR A 109 13.87 0.82 -4.68
CA TYR A 109 13.53 -0.49 -5.23
C TYR A 109 12.02 -0.68 -5.33
N LEU A 110 11.25 -0.16 -4.37
CA LEU A 110 9.79 -0.16 -4.46
C LEU A 110 9.30 0.71 -5.64
N ALA A 111 9.93 1.85 -5.89
CA ALA A 111 9.65 2.68 -7.07
C ALA A 111 9.98 1.95 -8.38
N PHE A 112 11.13 1.26 -8.42
CA PHE A 112 11.51 0.40 -9.53
C PHE A 112 10.46 -0.70 -9.80
N ILE A 113 9.91 -1.33 -8.75
CA ILE A 113 8.83 -2.31 -8.88
C ILE A 113 7.62 -1.67 -9.58
N PHE A 114 7.16 -0.50 -9.14
CA PHE A 114 6.00 0.18 -9.72
C PHE A 114 6.20 0.48 -11.22
N LEU A 115 7.38 0.99 -11.58
CA LEU A 115 7.73 1.27 -12.98
C LEU A 115 7.83 -0.02 -13.81
N SER A 116 8.38 -1.09 -13.24
CA SER A 116 8.52 -2.39 -13.91
C SER A 116 7.16 -3.00 -14.23
N LEU A 117 6.19 -2.88 -13.33
CA LEU A 117 4.80 -3.33 -13.57
C LEU A 117 4.17 -2.55 -14.72
N GLN A 118 4.36 -1.23 -14.77
CA GLN A 118 3.92 -0.41 -15.90
C GLN A 118 4.60 -0.80 -17.22
N GLN A 119 5.93 -0.99 -17.21
CA GLN A 119 6.68 -1.40 -18.40
C GLN A 119 6.26 -2.79 -18.89
N GLY A 120 5.88 -3.68 -17.97
CA GLY A 120 5.27 -4.98 -18.27
C GLY A 120 3.85 -4.88 -18.84
N GLY A 121 3.27 -3.68 -18.93
CA GLY A 121 1.95 -3.44 -19.52
C GLY A 121 0.77 -3.59 -18.56
N CYS A 122 1.02 -3.74 -17.25
CA CYS A 122 -0.06 -3.85 -16.26
C CYS A 122 -0.95 -2.60 -16.27
N HIS A 123 -2.24 -2.78 -16.01
CA HIS A 123 -3.22 -1.68 -16.08
C HIS A 123 -3.19 -0.76 -14.85
N ASN A 124 -2.59 -1.19 -13.76
CA ASN A 124 -2.51 -0.48 -12.49
C ASN A 124 -1.35 -1.01 -11.64
N VAL A 125 -1.01 -0.28 -10.57
CA VAL A 125 -0.24 -0.79 -9.44
C VAL A 125 -1.21 -1.11 -8.31
N ASN A 126 -1.39 -2.40 -8.02
CA ASN A 126 -2.28 -2.91 -6.98
C ASN A 126 -1.48 -3.28 -5.74
N LEU A 127 -1.71 -2.50 -4.68
CA LEU A 127 -0.98 -2.58 -3.44
C LEU A 127 -1.80 -3.42 -2.47
N VAL A 128 -1.33 -4.63 -2.15
CA VAL A 128 -2.08 -5.60 -1.32
C VAL A 128 -1.60 -5.56 0.12
N THR A 129 -2.54 -5.35 1.05
CA THR A 129 -2.29 -5.02 2.46
C THR A 129 -1.34 -3.82 2.65
N PRO A 130 -1.66 -2.64 2.09
CA PRO A 130 -0.74 -1.50 2.06
C PRO A 130 -0.71 -0.67 3.35
N THR A 131 -1.68 -0.81 4.24
CA THR A 131 -1.95 0.14 5.34
C THR A 131 -0.76 0.35 6.27
N HIS A 132 -0.05 -0.72 6.62
CA HIS A 132 1.12 -0.63 7.50
C HIS A 132 2.39 -0.12 6.81
N VAL A 133 2.39 0.05 5.49
CA VAL A 133 3.52 0.53 4.67
C VAL A 133 3.22 1.81 3.88
N VAL A 134 2.14 2.54 4.23
CA VAL A 134 1.75 3.79 3.55
C VAL A 134 2.90 4.81 3.44
N PRO A 135 3.71 5.10 4.48
CA PRO A 135 4.81 6.05 4.34
C PRO A 135 5.81 5.65 3.25
N GLN A 136 6.15 4.36 3.18
CA GLN A 136 7.08 3.81 2.20
C GLN A 136 6.49 3.81 0.78
N ILE A 137 5.19 3.54 0.65
CA ILE A 137 4.46 3.63 -0.62
C ILE A 137 4.51 5.07 -1.15
N LEU A 138 4.21 6.07 -0.31
CA LEU A 138 4.20 7.47 -0.75
C LEU A 138 5.61 7.93 -1.19
N ASP A 139 6.64 7.53 -0.46
CA ASP A 139 8.03 7.79 -0.82
C ASP A 139 8.40 7.17 -2.19
N ALA A 140 8.08 5.90 -2.38
CA ALA A 140 8.32 5.21 -3.65
C ALA A 140 7.50 5.80 -4.80
N LEU A 141 6.25 6.21 -4.54
CA LEU A 141 5.36 6.79 -5.55
C LEU A 141 5.88 8.13 -6.06
N ILE A 142 6.45 8.98 -5.19
CA ILE A 142 7.10 10.24 -5.62
C ILE A 142 8.22 9.95 -6.62
N LEU A 143 9.09 8.99 -6.29
CA LEU A 143 10.20 8.61 -7.17
C LEU A 143 9.68 8.04 -8.50
N ALA A 144 8.76 7.07 -8.44
CA ALA A 144 8.21 6.43 -9.62
C ALA A 144 7.47 7.43 -10.52
N ALA A 145 6.70 8.35 -9.95
CA ALA A 145 5.98 9.37 -10.71
C ALA A 145 6.93 10.37 -11.40
N LYS A 146 8.03 10.77 -10.75
CA LYS A 146 9.10 11.59 -11.37
C LYS A 146 9.75 10.88 -12.56
N GLU A 147 9.88 9.56 -12.48
CA GLU A 147 10.43 8.69 -13.52
C GLU A 147 9.38 8.19 -14.54
N GLY A 148 8.16 8.75 -14.51
CA GLY A 148 7.15 8.52 -15.56
C GLY A 148 6.14 7.41 -15.28
N LEU A 149 5.95 7.00 -14.03
CA LEU A 149 4.76 6.23 -13.64
C LEU A 149 3.50 7.06 -13.92
N LYS A 150 2.54 6.46 -14.63
CA LYS A 150 1.33 7.11 -15.13
C LYS A 150 0.11 6.18 -15.18
N ILE A 151 0.20 5.00 -14.57
CA ILE A 151 -0.93 4.08 -14.40
C ILE A 151 -1.59 4.27 -13.02
N PRO A 152 -2.89 3.94 -12.88
CA PRO A 152 -3.63 4.09 -11.63
C PRO A 152 -3.07 3.27 -10.46
N ILE A 153 -3.33 3.74 -9.23
CA ILE A 153 -3.05 3.02 -7.99
C ILE A 153 -4.34 2.37 -7.47
N VAL A 154 -4.27 1.05 -7.22
CA VAL A 154 -5.31 0.27 -6.54
C VAL A 154 -4.85 -0.01 -5.11
N TYR A 155 -5.71 0.25 -4.15
CA TYR A 155 -5.48 0.04 -2.72
C TYR A 155 -6.32 -1.15 -2.24
N ASN A 156 -5.74 -2.35 -2.28
CA ASN A 156 -6.37 -3.61 -1.89
C ASN A 156 -6.11 -3.87 -0.40
N CYS A 157 -7.12 -3.64 0.45
CA CYS A 157 -6.96 -3.61 1.89
C CYS A 157 -8.04 -4.36 2.66
N GLY A 158 -7.77 -4.59 3.95
CA GLY A 158 -8.74 -5.20 4.86
C GLY A 158 -9.84 -4.26 5.38
N GLY A 159 -9.86 -2.99 4.97
CA GLY A 159 -10.82 -1.99 5.44
C GLY A 159 -10.59 -1.49 6.87
N TYR A 160 -9.34 -1.55 7.37
CA TYR A 160 -8.99 -1.19 8.76
C TYR A 160 -7.97 -0.05 8.81
N GLU A 161 -8.31 1.08 8.18
CA GLU A 161 -7.48 2.27 8.02
C GLU A 161 -7.90 3.38 9.01
N SER A 162 -6.94 4.21 9.45
CA SER A 162 -7.28 5.41 10.22
C SER A 162 -7.76 6.52 9.28
N LEU A 163 -8.62 7.42 9.79
CA LEU A 163 -9.09 8.57 9.01
C LEU A 163 -7.93 9.48 8.55
N GLU A 164 -6.90 9.61 9.38
CA GLU A 164 -5.69 10.36 9.01
C GLU A 164 -4.98 9.72 7.81
N THR A 165 -4.79 8.40 7.81
CA THR A 165 -4.21 7.68 6.69
C THR A 165 -5.06 7.78 5.42
N LEU A 166 -6.39 7.70 5.52
CA LEU A 166 -7.27 7.90 4.37
C LEU A 166 -7.14 9.32 3.80
N GLY A 167 -7.04 10.35 4.65
CA GLY A 167 -6.80 11.73 4.21
C GLY A 167 -5.46 11.93 3.50
N LEU A 168 -4.41 11.22 3.93
CA LEU A 168 -3.13 11.22 3.20
C LEU A 168 -3.26 10.62 1.80
N LEU A 169 -4.09 9.59 1.65
CA LEU A 169 -4.27 8.85 0.39
C LEU A 169 -5.33 9.44 -0.55
N GLU A 170 -6.10 10.43 -0.09
CA GLU A 170 -7.15 11.06 -0.89
C GLU A 170 -6.57 11.64 -2.20
N SER A 171 -7.11 11.25 -3.35
CA SER A 171 -6.58 11.60 -4.69
C SER A 171 -5.16 11.08 -5.00
N VAL A 172 -4.55 10.31 -4.11
CA VAL A 172 -3.35 9.50 -4.41
C VAL A 172 -3.78 8.15 -4.97
N VAL A 173 -4.74 7.50 -4.32
CA VAL A 173 -5.34 6.24 -4.73
C VAL A 173 -6.50 6.51 -5.69
N ASP A 174 -6.54 5.78 -6.80
CA ASP A 174 -7.60 5.90 -7.80
C ASP A 174 -8.74 4.90 -7.54
N ILE A 175 -8.42 3.73 -7.00
CA ILE A 175 -9.39 2.65 -6.73
C ILE A 175 -9.13 2.07 -5.34
N TYR A 176 -10.14 2.10 -4.48
CA TYR A 176 -10.12 1.42 -3.18
C TYR A 176 -10.85 0.08 -3.29
N MET A 177 -10.22 -0.97 -2.79
CA MET A 177 -10.76 -2.33 -2.78
C MET A 177 -10.69 -2.90 -1.36
N PRO A 178 -11.62 -2.50 -0.48
CA PRO A 178 -11.70 -3.01 0.88
C PRO A 178 -12.43 -4.35 0.94
N ASP A 179 -11.86 -5.32 1.64
CA ASP A 179 -12.52 -6.58 1.95
C ASP A 179 -13.56 -6.42 3.08
N MET A 180 -14.85 -6.54 2.75
CA MET A 180 -15.89 -6.68 3.76
C MET A 180 -15.91 -8.13 4.30
N LYS A 181 -15.32 -8.35 5.47
CA LYS A 181 -15.17 -9.70 6.07
C LYS A 181 -16.32 -10.09 7.00
N TYR A 182 -16.77 -9.16 7.83
CA TYR A 182 -17.80 -9.40 8.85
C TYR A 182 -18.78 -8.23 8.92
N SER A 183 -20.04 -8.53 9.21
CA SER A 183 -21.09 -7.52 9.47
C SER A 183 -21.52 -7.47 10.95
N SER A 184 -20.92 -8.29 11.82
CA SER A 184 -21.19 -8.34 13.26
C SER A 184 -19.88 -8.50 14.04
N ASN A 185 -19.68 -7.68 15.07
CA ASN A 185 -18.53 -7.77 15.96
C ASN A 185 -18.53 -9.06 16.79
N GLU A 186 -19.70 -9.61 17.11
CA GLU A 186 -19.81 -10.86 17.89
C GLU A 186 -19.37 -12.08 17.07
N LEU A 187 -19.56 -12.03 15.75
CA LEU A 187 -19.14 -13.09 14.83
C LEU A 187 -17.73 -12.89 14.29
N ALA A 188 -17.13 -11.72 14.51
CA ALA A 188 -15.75 -11.44 14.15
C ALA A 188 -14.81 -12.11 15.17
N LEU A 189 -14.17 -13.19 14.72
CA LEU A 189 -13.21 -14.00 15.49
C LEU A 189 -11.83 -13.34 15.57
#